data_AF-A0A9X9YJY9-F1
#
_entry.id   AF-A0A9X9YJY9-F1
#
_cell.length_a   1.000
_cell.length_b   1.000
_cell.length_c   1.000
_cell.angle_alpha   90.00
_cell.angle_beta   90.00
_cell.angle_gamma   90.00
#
_symmetry.space_group_name_H-M   'P 1'
#
loop_
_entity.id
_entity.type
_entity.pdbx_description
1 polymer ?
#
loop_
_entity_poly.entity_id
_entity_poly.type
_entity_poly.pdbx_seq_one_letter_code
_entity_poly.pdbx_strand_id
1 'polypeptide(L)'
;MKWMLVVLVGGMTPVNTDLVFDKFADCLAAEEQMRKHYTDAFKVWDRWAAANIERRREYSKMRDLQAKRLLSNIGTCVPHAGGDT
;
A
#
# COMPACT_ATOMS: atom_id res chain seq x y z
N MET A 1 24.44 -5.65 -3.60
CA MET A 1 23.35 -6.19 -2.76
C MET A 1 22.04 -5.75 -3.38
N LYS A 2 21.08 -6.67 -3.56
CA LYS A 2 19.77 -6.35 -4.14
C LYS A 2 18.75 -6.06 -3.03
N TRP A 3 17.72 -5.32 -3.37
CA TRP A 3 16.62 -4.93 -2.49
C TRP A 3 15.32 -5.39 -3.09
N MET A 4 14.40 -5.88 -2.27
CA MET A 4 13.10 -6.35 -2.73
C MET A 4 12.00 -5.60 -1.99
N LEU A 5 10.98 -5.17 -2.75
CA LEU A 5 9.79 -4.59 -2.15
C LEU A 5 8.86 -5.70 -1.68
N VAL A 6 8.52 -5.69 -0.40
CA VAL A 6 7.54 -6.60 0.21
C VAL A 6 6.35 -5.79 0.67
N VAL A 7 5.14 -6.31 0.47
CA VAL A 7 3.91 -5.64 0.91
C VAL A 7 3.32 -6.39 2.08
N LEU A 8 3.13 -5.68 3.20
CA LEU A 8 2.38 -6.15 4.35
C LEU A 8 0.90 -5.85 4.13
N VAL A 9 0.15 -6.84 3.66
CA VAL A 9 -1.30 -6.73 3.49
C VAL A 9 -1.97 -6.72 4.87
N GLY A 10 -2.82 -5.72 5.10
CA GLY A 10 -3.47 -5.52 6.40
C GLY A 10 -2.49 -5.31 7.55
N GLY A 11 -1.26 -4.88 7.26
CA GLY A 11 -0.19 -4.64 8.23
C GLY A 11 0.43 -5.90 8.84
N MET A 12 0.04 -7.10 8.40
CA MET A 12 0.42 -8.36 9.06
C MET A 12 0.93 -9.43 8.11
N THR A 13 0.36 -9.54 6.89
CA THR A 13 0.67 -10.65 5.98
C THR A 13 1.70 -10.19 4.94
N PRO A 14 2.95 -10.66 4.98
CA PRO A 14 3.94 -10.32 3.96
C PRO A 14 3.58 -11.02 2.64
N VAL A 15 3.54 -10.23 1.58
CA VAL A 15 3.35 -10.65 0.19
C VAL A 15 4.58 -10.23 -0.59
N ASN A 16 5.23 -11.20 -1.23
CA ASN A 16 6.33 -10.92 -2.13
C ASN A 16 5.78 -10.28 -3.41
N THR A 17 6.35 -9.14 -3.82
CA THR A 17 5.97 -8.46 -5.05
C THR A 17 6.85 -8.85 -6.24
N ASP A 18 7.93 -9.61 -5.99
CA ASP A 18 8.99 -9.96 -6.95
C ASP A 18 9.67 -8.74 -7.60
N LEU A 19 9.42 -7.53 -7.08
CA LEU A 19 10.11 -6.31 -7.50
C LEU A 19 11.47 -6.23 -6.81
N VAL A 20 12.51 -6.54 -7.58
CA VAL A 20 13.91 -6.51 -7.13
C VAL A 20 14.63 -5.32 -7.75
N PHE A 21 15.35 -4.57 -6.93
CA PHE A 21 16.06 -3.35 -7.26
C PHE A 21 17.55 -3.48 -6.90
N ASP A 22 18.43 -2.92 -7.73
CA ASP A 22 19.87 -2.92 -7.47
C ASP A 22 20.27 -1.85 -6.44
N LYS A 23 19.50 -0.76 -6.35
CA LYS A 23 19.75 0.34 -5.41
C LYS A 23 18.63 0.44 -4.40
N PHE A 24 19.00 0.73 -3.15
CA PHE A 24 18.05 0.98 -2.07
C PHE A 24 17.14 2.17 -2.38
N ALA A 25 17.70 3.25 -2.95
CA ALA A 25 16.93 4.43 -3.34
C ALA A 25 15.80 4.13 -4.35
N ASP A 26 16.05 3.22 -5.30
CA ASP A 26 15.05 2.84 -6.29
C ASP A 26 13.90 2.03 -5.64
N CYS A 27 14.23 1.16 -4.69
CA CYS A 27 13.24 0.45 -3.89
C CYS A 27 12.39 1.42 -3.05
N LEU A 28 13.02 2.42 -2.40
CA LEU A 28 12.30 3.43 -1.62
C LEU A 28 11.37 4.29 -2.48
N ALA A 29 11.80 4.65 -3.71
CA ALA A 29 10.95 5.37 -4.64
C ALA A 29 9.72 4.53 -5.04
N ALA A 30 9.90 3.22 -5.25
CA ALA A 30 8.79 2.29 -5.52
C ALA A 30 7.84 2.16 -4.32
N GLU A 31 8.37 2.08 -3.09
CA GLU A 31 7.58 2.08 -1.86
C GLU A 31 6.73 3.36 -1.73
N GLU A 32 7.33 4.53 -1.98
CA GLU A 32 6.62 5.80 -1.96
C GLU A 32 5.53 5.88 -3.04
N GLN A 33 5.83 5.43 -4.26
CA GLN A 33 4.86 5.37 -5.35
C GLN A 33 3.66 4.49 -4.97
N MET A 34 3.92 3.34 -4.34
CA MET A 34 2.88 2.43 -3.88
C MET A 34 2.03 3.07 -2.76
N ARG A 35 2.66 3.70 -1.77
CA ARG A 35 1.96 4.43 -0.70
C ARG A 35 1.07 5.55 -1.27
N LYS A 36 1.58 6.28 -2.26
CA LYS A 36 0.83 7.31 -2.97
C LYS A 36 -0.38 6.72 -3.70
N HIS A 37 -0.21 5.59 -4.39
CA HIS A 37 -1.29 4.93 -5.11
C HIS A 37 -2.46 4.54 -4.17
N TYR A 38 -2.18 3.92 -3.03
CA TYR A 38 -3.22 3.57 -2.05
C TYR A 38 -3.89 4.80 -1.44
N THR A 39 -3.12 5.85 -1.16
CA THR A 39 -3.65 7.12 -0.64
C THR A 39 -4.57 7.79 -1.65
N ASP A 40 -4.19 7.83 -2.92
CA ASP A 40 -4.98 8.44 -3.98
C ASP A 40 -6.26 7.65 -4.26
N ALA A 41 -6.18 6.31 -4.28
CA ALA A 41 -7.34 5.43 -4.37
C ALA A 41 -8.34 5.67 -3.22
N PHE A 42 -7.83 5.81 -1.98
CA PHE A 42 -8.66 6.15 -0.83
C PHE A 42 -9.32 7.53 -0.98
N LYS A 43 -8.58 8.56 -1.40
CA LYS A 43 -9.12 9.91 -1.60
C LYS A 43 -10.18 9.98 -2.69
N VAL A 44 -10.01 9.23 -3.79
CA VAL A 44 -11.02 9.14 -4.86
C VAL A 44 -12.28 8.50 -4.32
N TRP A 45 -12.13 7.38 -3.60
CA TRP A 45 -13.26 6.69 -2.98
C TRP A 45 -13.96 7.56 -1.92
N ASP A 46 -13.21 8.24 -1.04
CA ASP A 46 -13.74 9.09 0.05
C ASP A 46 -14.55 10.26 -0.52
N ARG A 47 -14.08 10.90 -1.60
CA ARG A 47 -14.83 11.94 -2.32
C ARG A 47 -16.13 11.42 -2.93
N TRP A 48 -16.08 10.26 -3.58
CA TRP A 48 -17.28 9.63 -4.12
C TRP A 48 -18.27 9.28 -3.00
N ALA A 49 -17.79 8.68 -1.92
CA ALA A 49 -18.59 8.27 -0.78
C ALA A 49 -19.25 9.47 -0.08
N ALA A 50 -18.53 10.58 0.09
CA ALA A 50 -19.07 11.80 0.69
C ALA A 50 -20.20 12.42 -0.15
N ALA A 51 -20.20 12.21 -1.48
CA ALA A 51 -21.23 12.71 -2.38
C ALA A 51 -22.44 11.76 -2.53
N ASN A 52 -22.28 10.46 -2.27
CA ASN A 52 -23.28 9.44 -2.60
C ASN A 52 -23.89 8.72 -1.38
N ILE A 53 -23.25 8.79 -0.19
CA ILE A 53 -23.76 8.13 1.02
C ILE A 53 -24.54 9.14 1.86
N GLU A 54 -25.87 9.08 1.79
CA GLU A 54 -26.77 10.01 2.49
C GLU A 54 -26.68 9.89 4.03
N ARG A 55 -26.52 8.68 4.55
CA ARG A 55 -26.43 8.44 5.99
C ARG A 55 -25.02 8.61 6.51
N ARG A 56 -24.78 9.72 7.23
CA ARG A 56 -23.50 10.04 7.89
C ARG A 56 -22.94 8.88 8.74
N ARG A 57 -23.81 8.11 9.42
CA ARG A 57 -23.37 6.97 10.26
C ARG A 57 -22.86 5.78 9.44
N GLU A 58 -23.48 5.52 8.29
CA GLU A 58 -23.05 4.46 7.37
C GLU A 58 -21.76 4.87 6.66
N TYR A 59 -21.67 6.14 6.24
CA TYR A 59 -20.45 6.74 5.70
C TYR A 59 -19.25 6.56 6.64
N SER A 60 -19.38 6.91 7.93
CA SER A 60 -18.27 6.77 8.88
C SER A 60 -17.78 5.32 9.01
N LYS A 61 -18.70 4.35 9.08
CA LYS A 61 -18.33 2.93 9.19
C LYS A 61 -17.65 2.42 7.92
N MET A 62 -18.18 2.78 6.74
CA MET A 62 -17.60 2.38 5.46
C MET A 62 -16.23 3.02 5.24
N ARG A 63 -16.05 4.26 5.68
CA ARG A 63 -14.77 4.96 5.63
C ARG A 63 -13.71 4.26 6.45
N ASP A 64 -14.03 3.84 7.68
CA ASP A 64 -13.09 3.11 8.53
C ASP A 64 -12.70 1.75 7.91
N LEU A 65 -13.65 1.04 7.32
CA LEU A 65 -13.39 -0.22 6.62
C LEU A 65 -12.48 -0.01 5.40
N GLN A 66 -12.73 1.04 4.61
CA GLN A 66 -11.89 1.32 3.44
C GLN A 66 -10.51 1.87 3.80
N ALA A 67 -10.41 2.67 4.87
CA ALA A 67 -9.14 3.08 5.40
C ALA A 67 -8.30 1.87 5.81
N LYS A 68 -8.89 0.90 6.52
CA LYS A 68 -8.21 -0.37 6.85
C LYS A 68 -7.79 -1.15 5.61
N ARG A 69 -8.64 -1.26 4.60
CA ARG A 69 -8.33 -2.06 3.41
C ARG A 69 -7.22 -1.46 2.55
N LEU A 70 -7.23 -0.13 2.37
CA LEU A 70 -6.32 0.55 1.45
C LEU A 70 -5.06 1.08 2.15
N LEU A 71 -5.21 1.65 3.35
CA LEU A 71 -4.12 2.32 4.05
C LEU A 71 -3.34 1.40 4.99
N SER A 72 -3.87 0.22 5.35
CA SER A 72 -3.10 -0.76 6.13
C SER A 72 -2.14 -1.59 5.28
N ASN A 73 -2.12 -1.43 3.95
CA ASN A 73 -1.11 -2.06 3.10
C ASN A 73 0.16 -1.21 3.15
N ILE A 74 1.23 -1.78 3.72
CA ILE A 74 2.50 -1.08 3.92
C ILE A 74 3.56 -1.76 3.06
N GLY A 75 4.30 -0.98 2.29
CA GLY A 75 5.45 -1.47 1.53
C GLY A 75 6.70 -1.37 2.40
N THR A 76 7.60 -2.33 2.28
CA THR A 76 8.89 -2.28 2.95
C THR A 76 9.98 -2.87 2.07
N CYS A 77 11.10 -2.16 2.00
CA CYS A 77 12.29 -2.61 1.29
C CYS A 77 13.13 -3.52 2.18
N VAL A 78 13.25 -4.79 1.80
CA VAL A 78 14.08 -5.77 2.51
C VAL A 78 15.32 -6.11 1.69
N PRO A 79 16.48 -6.39 2.33
CA PRO A 79 17.62 -6.94 1.64
C PRO A 79 17.24 -8.28 1.01
N HIS A 80 17.50 -8.42 -0.29
CA HIS A 80 17.27 -9.66 -1.01
C HIS A 80 18.62 -10.25 -1.39
N ALA A 81 18.98 -11.31 -0.67
CA ALA A 81 20.09 -12.19 -1.04
C ALA A 81 19.60 -13.19 -2.11
N GLY A 82 19.17 -12.67 -3.27
CA GLY A 82 18.84 -13.50 -4.43
C GLY A 82 20.14 -14.01 -5.03
N GLY A 83 20.39 -15.31 -4.85
CA GLY A 83 21.60 -16.02 -5.25
C GLY A 83 21.93 -15.88 -6.73
N ASP A 84 23.23 -15.82 -7.00
CA ASP A 84 23.81 -16.05 -8.31
C ASP A 84 23.51 -17.50 -8.72
N THR A 85 22.45 -17.71 -9.49
CA THR A 85 22.22 -18.92 -10.29
C THR A 85 21.80 -18.53 -11.68
#